data_AF-A0A9E7MB79-F1
#
_entry.id   AF-A0A9E7MB79-F1
#
_cell.length_a   1.000
_cell.length_b   1.000
_cell.length_c   1.000
_cell.angle_alpha   90.00
_cell.angle_beta   90.00
_cell.angle_gamma   90.00
#
_symmetry.space_group_name_H-M   'P 1'
#
loop_
_entity.id
_entity.type
_entity.pdbx_description
1 polymer ?
#
loop_
_entity_poly.entity_id
_entity_poly.type
_entity_poly.pdbx_seq_one_letter_code
_entity_poly.pdbx_strand_id
1 'polypeptide(L)'
;MKVVQTEIDQSTYNVLKAIAIHRGVPLKEIIREILRDYTETHKKELVENIHKDPIWEGIGLLNTGDPEASEKDTWGVVGWSSE
;
A
#
# COMPACT_ATOMS: atom_id res chain seq x y z
N MET A 1 8.22 13.30 3.79
CA MET A 1 8.24 12.76 2.41
C MET A 1 9.41 11.80 2.29
N LYS A 2 9.20 10.58 1.77
CA LYS A 2 10.28 9.64 1.48
C LYS A 2 10.63 9.72 -0.01
N VAL A 3 11.90 9.52 -0.36
CA VAL A 3 12.38 9.52 -1.75
C VAL A 3 12.60 8.08 -2.17
N VAL A 4 12.02 7.69 -3.30
CA VAL A 4 12.23 6.38 -3.92
C VAL A 4 12.96 6.62 -5.23
N GLN A 5 14.10 5.93 -5.40
CA GLN A 5 14.84 5.86 -6.65
C GLN A 5 14.64 4.46 -7.22
N THR A 6 14.40 4.37 -8.52
CA THR A 6 14.18 3.09 -9.20
C THR A 6 14.73 3.18 -10.61
N GLU A 7 15.18 2.04 -11.11
CA GLU A 7 15.62 1.88 -12.48
C GLU A 7 14.44 1.39 -13.32
N ILE A 8 14.30 1.96 -14.52
CA ILE A 8 13.31 1.52 -15.50
C ILE A 8 14.02 1.33 -16.84
N ASP A 9 13.55 0.38 -17.63
CA ASP A 9 14.11 0.15 -18.95
C ASP A 9 13.83 1.34 -19.88
N GLN A 10 14.65 1.46 -20.93
CA GLN A 10 14.60 2.59 -21.85
C GLN A 10 13.26 2.70 -22.59
N SER A 11 12.63 1.56 -22.91
CA SER A 11 11.37 1.55 -23.66
C SER A 11 10.22 2.10 -22.81
N THR A 12 10.13 1.67 -21.54
CA THR A 12 9.18 2.19 -20.56
C THR A 12 9.39 3.67 -20.30
N TYR A 13 10.64 4.11 -20.11
CA TYR A 13 10.97 5.54 -19.92
C TYR A 13 10.47 6.39 -21.09
N ASN A 14 10.69 5.95 -22.33
CA ASN A 14 10.30 6.70 -23.52
C ASN A 14 8.78 6.89 -23.61
N VAL A 15 8.01 5.84 -23.31
CA VAL A 15 6.54 5.90 -23.30
C VAL A 15 6.05 6.86 -22.21
N LEU A 16 6.57 6.73 -20.98
CA LEU A 16 6.20 7.62 -19.88
C LEU A 16 6.52 9.09 -20.18
N LYS A 17 7.68 9.34 -20.82
CA LYS A 17 8.07 10.68 -21.26
C LYS A 17 7.14 11.23 -22.34
N ALA A 18 6.74 10.41 -23.32
CA ALA A 18 5.79 10.83 -24.35
C ALA A 18 4.42 11.20 -23.75
N ILE A 19 3.93 10.42 -22.78
CA ILE A 19 2.70 10.71 -22.04
C ILE A 19 2.82 12.03 -21.29
N ALA A 20 3.94 12.25 -20.58
CA ALA A 20 4.20 13.47 -19.83
C ALA A 20 4.19 14.71 -20.76
N ILE A 21 4.86 14.62 -21.92
CA ILE A 21 4.87 15.67 -22.94
C ILE A 21 3.45 15.94 -23.45
N HIS A 22 2.72 14.89 -23.81
CA HIS A 22 1.35 15.02 -24.34
C HIS A 22 0.40 15.69 -23.36
N ARG A 23 0.51 15.37 -22.06
CA ARG A 23 -0.33 15.95 -20.99
C ARG A 23 0.19 17.32 -20.50
N GLY A 24 1.37 17.76 -20.92
CA GLY A 24 1.97 19.02 -20.47
C GLY A 24 2.36 19.03 -18.99
N VAL A 25 2.71 17.87 -18.42
CA VAL A 25 3.05 17.73 -17.00
C VAL A 25 4.45 17.14 -16.81
N PRO A 26 5.11 17.38 -15.65
CA PRO A 26 6.40 16.76 -15.36
C PRO A 26 6.32 15.22 -15.27
N LEU A 27 7.33 14.52 -15.77
CA LEU A 27 7.42 13.05 -15.72
C LEU A 27 7.20 12.47 -14.31
N LYS A 28 7.71 13.14 -13.28
CA LYS A 28 7.52 12.73 -11.87
C LYS A 28 6.05 12.66 -11.46
N GLU A 29 5.18 13.51 -12.02
CA GLU A 29 3.75 13.50 -11.69
C GLU A 29 3.06 12.28 -12.30
N ILE A 30 3.43 11.91 -13.54
CA ILE A 30 2.96 10.67 -14.16
C ILE A 30 3.37 9.45 -13.32
N ILE A 31 4.64 9.38 -12.90
CA ILE A 31 5.14 8.26 -12.08
C ILE A 31 4.39 8.21 -10.73
N ARG A 32 4.17 9.35 -10.08
CA ARG A 32 3.42 9.41 -8.81
C ARG A 32 1.97 8.98 -8.95
N GLU A 33 1.30 9.41 -10.02
CA GLU A 33 -0.07 9.01 -10.35
C GLU A 33 -0.16 7.49 -10.51
N ILE A 34 0.73 6.90 -11.33
CA ILE A 34 0.78 5.45 -11.55
C ILE A 34 1.02 4.69 -10.24
N LEU A 35 1.98 5.13 -9.42
CA LEU A 35 2.26 4.48 -8.14
C LEU A 35 1.06 4.55 -7.20
N ARG A 36 0.39 5.70 -7.12
CA ARG A 36 -0.80 5.86 -6.29
C ARG A 36 -1.92 4.95 -6.78
N ASP A 37 -2.22 4.98 -8.07
CA ASP A 37 -3.32 4.20 -8.65
C ASP A 37 -3.06 2.70 -8.50
N TYR A 38 -1.81 2.26 -8.68
CA TYR A 38 -1.39 0.89 -8.38
C TYR A 38 -1.63 0.54 -6.91
N THR A 39 -1.20 1.39 -5.97
CA THR A 39 -1.39 1.12 -4.54
C THR A 39 -2.85 1.11 -4.13
N GLU A 40 -3.67 2.03 -4.63
CA GLU A 40 -5.11 2.11 -4.35
C GLU A 40 -5.83 0.85 -4.85
N THR A 41 -5.50 0.41 -6.06
CA THR A 41 -6.08 -0.78 -6.68
C THR A 41 -5.78 -2.04 -5.86
N HIS A 42 -4.52 -2.24 -5.48
CA HIS A 42 -4.09 -3.46 -4.81
C HIS A 42 -4.27 -3.42 -3.28
N LYS A 43 -4.52 -2.25 -2.69
CA LYS A 43 -4.77 -2.13 -1.24
C LYS A 43 -5.99 -2.97 -0.83
N LYS A 44 -7.07 -2.95 -1.63
CA LYS A 44 -8.28 -3.72 -1.32
C LYS A 44 -8.02 -5.23 -1.32
N GLU A 45 -7.36 -5.73 -2.36
CA GLU A 45 -6.99 -7.13 -2.48
C GLU A 45 -6.03 -7.57 -1.36
N LEU A 46 -5.04 -6.73 -1.04
CA LEU A 46 -4.08 -7.02 0.02
C LEU A 46 -4.76 -7.08 1.39
N VAL A 47 -5.64 -6.12 1.71
CA VAL A 47 -6.39 -6.10 2.96
C VAL A 47 -7.30 -7.34 3.04
N GLU A 48 -8.05 -7.65 1.99
CA GLU A 48 -8.92 -8.83 1.97
C GLU A 48 -8.14 -10.14 2.13
N ASN A 49 -6.97 -10.27 1.50
CA ASN A 49 -6.13 -11.45 1.62
C ASN A 49 -5.50 -11.59 3.01
N ILE A 50 -5.06 -10.49 3.63
CA ILE A 50 -4.56 -10.49 5.01
C ILE A 50 -5.66 -10.95 5.98
N HIS A 51 -6.91 -10.50 5.80
CA HIS A 51 -8.03 -10.90 6.67
C HIS A 51 -8.43 -12.38 6.50
N LYS A 52 -8.10 -12.98 5.36
CA LYS A 52 -8.41 -14.38 5.04
C LYS A 52 -7.26 -15.34 5.33
N ASP A 53 -6.08 -14.83 5.68
CA ASP A 53 -4.90 -15.67 5.90
C ASP A 53 -4.94 -16.27 7.33
N PRO A 54 -4.95 -17.62 7.45
CA PRO A 54 -5.02 -18.32 8.74
C PRO A 54 -3.87 -17.99 9.69
N ILE A 55 -2.75 -17.48 9.17
CA ILE A 55 -1.65 -16.99 10.00
C ILE A 55 -2.13 -15.82 10.86
N TRP A 56 -2.99 -14.94 10.34
CA TRP A 56 -3.55 -13.81 11.09
C TRP A 56 -4.73 -14.22 12.00
N GLU A 57 -5.48 -15.26 11.64
CA GLU A 57 -6.45 -15.89 12.56
C GLU A 57 -5.74 -16.52 13.77
N GLY A 58 -4.62 -17.20 13.55
CA GLY A 58 -3.86 -17.91 14.59
C GLY A 58 -3.03 -17.01 15.52
N ILE A 59 -2.64 -15.82 15.05
CA ILE A 59 -1.89 -14.85 15.88
C ILE A 59 -2.84 -13.98 16.73
N GLY A 60 -4.16 -14.08 16.56
CA GLY A 60 -5.12 -13.35 17.39
C GLY A 60 -4.95 -11.83 17.32
N LEU A 61 -4.33 -11.34 16.24
CA LEU A 61 -4.12 -9.93 16.00
C LEU A 61 -5.33 -9.40 15.22
N LEU A 62 -6.16 -8.72 16.01
CA LEU A 62 -6.89 -7.50 15.67
C LEU A 62 -8.36 -7.74 15.35
N ASN A 63 -9.21 -7.09 16.15
CA ASN A 63 -10.53 -6.63 15.75
C ASN A 63 -10.38 -5.80 14.46
N THR A 64 -10.36 -6.50 13.36
CA THR A 64 -10.16 -6.02 11.99
C THR A 64 -11.36 -5.20 11.48
N GLY A 65 -12.45 -5.16 12.23
CA GLY A 65 -13.63 -4.35 11.94
C GLY A 65 -13.56 -2.89 12.40
N ASP A 66 -12.48 -2.46 13.06
CA ASP A 66 -12.36 -1.09 13.59
C ASP A 66 -11.26 -0.29 12.85
N PRO A 67 -11.62 0.63 11.95
CA PRO A 67 -10.67 1.39 11.13
C PRO A 67 -9.78 2.36 11.93
N GLU A 68 -10.08 2.61 13.21
CA GLU A 68 -9.27 3.45 14.11
C GLU A 68 -8.40 2.62 15.07
N ALA A 69 -8.34 1.30 14.89
CA ALA A 69 -7.66 0.42 15.84
C ALA A 69 -6.16 0.75 16.03
N SER A 70 -5.48 1.26 14.99
CA SER A 70 -4.07 1.68 15.06
C SER A 70 -3.84 2.95 15.88
N GLU A 71 -4.89 3.68 16.26
CA GLU A 71 -4.82 4.90 17.04
C GLU A 71 -5.17 4.69 18.53
N LYS A 72 -5.57 3.46 18.91
CA LYS A 72 -5.87 3.11 20.30
C LYS A 72 -4.59 2.76 21.05
N ASP A 73 -4.43 3.30 22.25
CA ASP A 73 -3.29 3.03 23.15
C ASP A 73 -3.12 1.53 23.52
N THR A 74 -4.16 0.72 23.30
CA THR A 74 -4.13 -0.73 23.52
C THR A 74 -3.66 -1.52 22.30
N TRP A 75 -3.26 -0.85 21.22
CA TRP A 75 -2.73 -1.50 20.03
C TRP A 75 -1.42 -2.23 20.35
N GLY A 76 -1.45 -3.57 20.28
CA GLY A 76 -0.30 -4.43 20.57
C GLY A 76 -0.21 -4.94 22.02
N VAL A 77 -1.21 -4.67 22.87
CA VAL A 77 -1.24 -5.29 24.21
C VAL A 77 -1.91 -6.66 24.10
N VAL A 78 -1.09 -7.71 24.01
CA VAL A 78 -1.56 -9.10 24.00
C VAL A 78 -2.16 -9.41 25.37
N GLY A 79 -3.48 -9.54 25.44
CA GLY A 79 -4.15 -10.13 26.59
C GLY A 79 -3.88 -11.63 26.57
N TRP A 80 -2.77 -12.06 27.16
CA TRP A 80 -2.53 -13.48 27.38
C TRP A 80 -3.65 -14.02 28.27
N SER A 81 -4.52 -14.85 27.72
CA SER A 81 -5.40 -15.70 28.51
C SER A 81 -4.52 -16.73 29.20
N SER A 82 -4.10 -16.44 30.43
CA SER A 82 -3.66 -17.46 31.37
C SER A 82 -4.80 -18.47 31.55
N GLU A 83 -4.47 -19.76 31.38
CA GLU A 83 -5.32 -20.90 31.76
C GLU A 83 -5.87 -20.78 33.19
#